data_AF-A0A1A8NG91-F1
#
_entry.id   AF-A0A1A8NG91-F1
#
_cell.length_a   1.000
_cell.length_b   1.000
_cell.length_c   1.000
_cell.angle_alpha   90.00
_cell.angle_beta   90.00
_cell.angle_gamma   90.00
#
_symmetry.space_group_name_H-M   'P 1'
#
loop_
_entity.id
_entity.type
_entity.pdbx_description
1 polymer ?
#
loop_
_entity_poly.entity_id
_entity_poly.type
_entity_poly.pdbx_seq_one_letter_code
_entity_poly.pdbx_strand_id
1 'polypeptide(L)' 'YLHILQHNLKSSARRLGLGRSWVFQQDNDPKHTSKVVKEWLNQARIRVLEWPSQSPDLNPIENMWTVLKKQVHVRKPSN' A
#
# COMPACT_ATOMS: atom_id res chain seq x y z
N TYR A 1 -7.32 7.06 -5.47
CA TYR A 1 -6.67 5.76 -5.22
C TYR A 1 -6.03 5.18 -6.47
N LEU A 2 -6.80 4.84 -7.50
CA LEU A 2 -6.28 4.23 -8.74
C LEU A 2 -5.11 4.99 -9.37
N HIS A 3 -5.22 6.31 -9.50
CA HIS A 3 -4.13 7.17 -9.98
C HIS A 3 -2.83 6.99 -9.18
N ILE A 4 -2.91 6.92 -7.85
CA ILE A 4 -1.73 6.72 -7.00
C ILE A 4 -1.07 5.37 -7.30
N LEU A 5 -1.86 4.30 -7.47
CA LEU A 5 -1.32 2.98 -7.81
C LEU A 5 -0.67 2.97 -9.19
N GLN A 6 -1.32 3.57 -10.19
CA GLN A 6 -0.82 3.66 -11.56
C GLN A 6 0.55 4.34 -11.63
N HIS A 7 0.74 5.43 -10.88
CA HIS A 7 1.99 6.18 -10.87
C HIS A 7 3.09 5.52 -10.01
N ASN A 8 2.73 4.97 -8.85
CA ASN A 8 3.72 4.64 -7.83
C ASN A 8 4.02 3.15 -7.67
N LEU A 9 3.07 2.26 -7.95
CA LEU A 9 3.15 0.87 -7.49
C LEU A 9 4.30 0.09 -8.16
N LYS A 10 4.30 0.03 -9.49
CA LYS A 10 5.37 -0.65 -10.25
C LYS A 10 6.72 0.05 -10.10
N SER A 11 6.72 1.38 -10.04
CA SER A 11 7.94 2.18 -9.84
C SER A 11 8.58 1.91 -8.48
N SER A 12 7.77 1.82 -7.43
CA SER A 12 8.24 1.46 -6.09
C SER A 12 8.76 0.03 -6.04
N ALA A 13 8.06 -0.94 -6.64
CA ALA A 13 8.53 -2.32 -6.69
C ALA A 13 9.89 -2.46 -7.40
N ARG A 14 10.10 -1.71 -8.49
CA ARG A 14 11.41 -1.65 -9.18
C ARG A 14 12.48 -1.02 -8.29
N ARG A 15 12.19 0.11 -7.66
CA ARG A 15 13.14 0.83 -6.79
C ARG A 15 13.56 0.00 -5.57
N LEU A 16 12.64 -0.81 -5.04
CA LEU A 16 12.90 -1.73 -3.93
C LEU A 16 13.55 -3.04 -4.37
N GLY A 17 13.77 -3.27 -5.67
CA GLY A 17 14.43 -4.48 -6.17
C GLY A 17 13.63 -5.76 -5.95
N LEU A 18 12.29 -5.69 -5.82
CA LEU A 18 11.44 -6.84 -5.45
C LEU A 18 11.31 -7.92 -6.54
N GLY A 19 12.02 -7.77 -7.67
CA GLY A 19 11.97 -8.68 -8.80
C GLY A 19 10.57 -8.79 -9.42
N ARG A 20 10.23 -9.99 -9.90
CA ARG A 20 8.97 -10.26 -10.62
C ARG A 20 7.87 -10.91 -9.76
N SER A 21 8.21 -11.37 -8.55
CA SER A 21 7.35 -12.25 -7.74
C SER A 21 6.84 -11.58 -6.46
N TRP A 22 6.64 -10.27 -6.48
CA TRP A 22 6.07 -9.54 -5.35
C TRP A 22 4.55 -9.65 -5.29
N VAL A 23 4.02 -9.50 -4.07
CA VAL A 23 2.59 -9.49 -3.79
C VAL A 23 2.23 -8.13 -3.21
N PHE A 24 1.14 -7.55 -3.70
CA PHE A 24 0.59 -6.29 -3.21
C PHE A 24 -0.36 -6.56 -2.05
N GLN A 25 -0.14 -5.91 -0.91
CA GLN A 25 -1.07 -5.91 0.21
C GLN A 25 -1.80 -4.56 0.26
N GLN A 26 -3.11 -4.62 0.47
CA GLN A 26 -3.99 -3.48 0.71
C GLN A 26 -5.09 -3.92 1.69
N ASP A 27 -5.65 -2.99 2.46
CA ASP A 27 -6.82 -3.27 3.30
C ASP A 27 -8.11 -3.45 2.46
N ASN A 28 -9.20 -3.83 3.13
CA ASN A 28 -10.50 -4.03 2.52
C ASN A 28 -11.37 -2.76 2.46
N ASP A 29 -10.80 -1.55 2.53
CA ASP A 29 -11.58 -0.31 2.36
C ASP A 29 -12.38 -0.37 1.04
N PRO A 30 -13.66 0.03 1.02
CA PRO A 30 -14.50 0.02 -0.19
C PRO A 30 -13.84 0.68 -1.41
N LYS A 31 -13.00 1.70 -1.21
CA LYS A 31 -12.25 2.36 -2.30
C LYS A 31 -11.21 1.43 -2.92
N HIS A 32 -10.53 0.61 -2.12
CA HIS A 32 -9.50 -0.34 -2.55
C HIS A 32 -10.09 -1.61 -3.16
N THR A 33 -11.31 -1.97 -2.76
CA THR A 33 -12.03 -3.16 -3.25
C THR A 33 -13.05 -2.87 -4.34
N SER A 34 -13.14 -1.62 -4.79
CA SER A 34 -14.02 -1.20 -5.89
C SER A 34 -13.72 -1.95 -7.20
N LYS A 35 -14.75 -2.12 -8.03
CA LYS A 35 -14.67 -2.87 -9.29
C LYS A 35 -13.56 -2.37 -10.21
N VAL A 36 -13.48 -1.05 -10.39
CA VAL A 36 -12.47 -0.40 -11.25
C VAL A 36 -11.04 -0.71 -10.78
N VAL A 37 -10.81 -0.73 -9.46
CA VAL A 37 -9.49 -1.02 -8.89
C VAL A 37 -9.12 -2.49 -9.08
N LYS A 38 -10.06 -3.41 -8.82
CA LYS A 38 -9.85 -4.84 -9.02
C LYS A 38 -9.56 -5.17 -10.49
N GLU A 39 -10.29 -4.58 -11.42
CA GLU A 39 -10.08 -4.75 -12.86
C GLU A 39 -8.69 -4.26 -13.27
N TRP A 40 -8.28 -3.07 -12.81
CA TRP A 40 -6.95 -2.55 -13.12
C TRP A 40 -5.82 -3.40 -12.54
N LEU A 41 -5.94 -3.87 -11.29
CA LEU A 41 -4.94 -4.76 -10.67
C LEU A 41 -4.79 -6.06 -11.45
N ASN A 42 -5.90 -6.64 -11.90
CA ASN A 42 -5.91 -7.83 -12.74
C ASN A 42 -5.26 -7.58 -14.11
N GLN A 43 -5.64 -6.50 -14.81
CA GLN A 43 -5.04 -6.11 -16.09
C GLN A 43 -3.54 -5.83 -15.96
N ALA A 44 -3.12 -5.22 -14.86
CA ALA A 44 -1.73 -4.92 -14.56
C ALA A 44 -0.90 -6.17 -14.17
N ARG A 45 -1.55 -7.35 -14.03
CA ARG A 45 -1.01 -8.63 -13.56
C ARG A 45 -0.38 -8.54 -12.18
N ILE A 46 -1.03 -7.82 -11.28
CA ILE A 46 -0.56 -7.61 -9.91
C ILE A 46 -1.25 -8.62 -9.00
N ARG A 47 -0.46 -9.44 -8.30
CA ARG A 47 -0.98 -10.35 -7.29
C ARG A 47 -1.34 -9.55 -6.06
N VAL A 48 -2.59 -9.66 -5.60
CA VAL A 48 -3.08 -9.01 -4.38
C VAL A 48 -3.17 -10.06 -3.29
N LEU A 49 -2.67 -9.75 -2.09
CA LEU A 49 -2.80 -10.60 -0.92
C LEU A 49 -4.26 -10.56 -0.43
N GLU A 50 -4.87 -11.73 -0.21
CA GLU A 50 -6.16 -11.78 0.48
C GLU A 50 -5.99 -11.30 1.92
N TRP A 51 -6.82 -10.35 2.33
CA TRP A 51 -6.72 -9.71 3.64
C TRP A 51 -8.01 -9.93 4.43
N PRO A 52 -7.94 -10.37 5.70
CA PRO A 52 -9.11 -10.41 6.56
C PRO A 52 -9.61 -9.00 6.89
N SER A 53 -10.93 -8.82 6.91
CA SER A 53 -11.53 -7.55 7.32
C SER A 53 -11.26 -7.25 8.79
N GLN A 54 -11.11 -5.98 9.14
CA GLN A 54 -10.89 -5.51 10.52
C GLN A 54 -9.62 -6.05 11.20
N SER A 55 -8.56 -6.32 10.44
CA SER A 55 -7.24 -6.67 10.98
C SER A 55 -6.19 -5.57 10.75
N PRO A 56 -6.33 -4.39 11.39
CA PRO A 56 -5.33 -3.32 11.31
C PRO A 56 -4.02 -3.71 12.02
N ASP A 57 -4.10 -4.58 13.03
CA ASP A 57 -2.98 -5.16 13.78
C ASP A 57 -2.04 -5.98 12.90
N LEU A 58 -2.57 -6.58 11.84
CA LEU A 58 -1.78 -7.35 10.90
C LEU A 58 -1.05 -6.47 9.88
N ASN A 59 -1.39 -5.18 9.76
CA ASN A 59 -0.82 -4.32 8.72
C ASN A 59 0.56 -3.77 9.16
N PRO A 60 1.69 -4.28 8.62
CA PRO A 60 3.02 -3.88 9.06
C PRO A 60 3.31 -2.39 8.78
N ILE A 61 2.55 -1.72 7.90
CA ILE A 61 2.74 -0.29 7.62
C ILE A 61 2.39 0.59 8.82
N GLU A 62 1.51 0.14 9.71
CA GLU A 62 1.14 0.90 10.92
C GLU A 62 2.36 1.11 11.82
N ASN A 63 3.20 0.08 11.95
CA ASN A 63 4.47 0.18 12.68
C ASN A 63 5.41 1.21 12.03
N MET A 64 5.48 1.24 10.70
CA MET A 64 6.28 2.24 9.98
C MET A 64 5.73 3.66 10.18
N TRP A 65 4.42 3.85 10.18
CA TRP A 65 3.79 5.13 10.47
C TRP A 65 4.09 5.60 11.89
N THR A 66 4.08 4.70 12.88
CA THR A 66 4.47 5.03 14.25
C THR A 66 5.91 5.55 14.31
N VAL A 67 6.86 4.86 13.65
CA VAL A 67 8.25 5.31 13.58
C VAL A 67 8.36 6.67 12.90
N LEU A 68 7.70 6.85 11.75
CA LEU A 68 7.73 8.12 11.02
C LEU A 68 7.17 9.27 11.85
N LYS A 69 6.02 9.09 12.50
CA LYS A 69 5.41 10.10 13.39
C LYS A 69 6.35 10.51 14.51
N LYS A 70 7.03 9.55 15.14
CA LYS A 70 8.05 9.84 16.17
C LYS A 70 9.19 10.70 15.61
N GLN A 71 9.72 10.34 14.43
CA GLN A 71 10.81 11.10 13.81
C GLN A 71 10.40 12.51 13.39
N VAL A 72 9.17 12.67 12.87
CA VAL A 72 8.61 13.98 12.54
C VAL A 72 8.43 14.81 13.82
N HIS A 73 7.90 14.22 14.89
CA HIS A 73 7.70 14.92 16.16
C HIS A 73 9.01 15.44 16.76
N VAL A 74 10.10 14.67 16.69
CA VAL A 74 11.44 15.11 17.14
C VAL A 74 11.91 16.38 16.44
N ARG A 75 11.51 16.58 15.17
CA ARG A 75 11.87 17.76 14.38
C ARG A 75 11.05 19.01 14.73
N LYS A 76 10.05 18.90 15.62
CA LYS A 76 9.17 19.99 16.06
C LYS A 76 8.65 20.88 14.90
N PRO A 77 8.07 20.30 13.84
CA PRO A 77 7.53 21.09 12.74
C PRO A 77 6.36 21.97 13.24
N SER A 78 6.32 23.21 12.77
CA SER A 78 5.18 24.11 12.93
C SER A 78 4.23 24.00 11.73
N ASN A 79 2.92 24.09 11.99
CA ASN A 79 1.89 24.12 10.95
C ASN A 79 1.90 25.44 10.17
#